data_AF-A0A1Y1MKD6-F1
#
_entry.id   AF-A0A1Y1MKD6-F1
#
_cell.length_a   1.000
_cell.length_b   1.000
_cell.length_c   1.000
_cell.angle_alpha   90.00
_cell.angle_beta   90.00
_cell.angle_gamma   90.00
#
_symmetry.space_group_name_H-M   'P 1'
#
loop_
_entity.id
_entity.type
_entity.pdbx_description
1 polymer ?
#
loop_
_entity_poly.entity_id
_entity_poly.type
_entity_poly.pdbx_seq_one_letter_code
_entity_poly.pdbx_strand_id
1 'polypeptide(L)'
;RTVSTSGFRYFIANLHLPLDLTCVSCNDNSTVCEDGTVTRKVTCGSSYEVLCFSLDMPGRYLRGCRAKEGPSTLCQELESKNTGISNCKECTTNFCNTFNYAT
;
A
#
# COMPACT_ATOMS: atom_id res chain seq x y z
N ARG A 1 -47.91 23.46 -22.56
CA ARG A 1 -47.36 22.26 -21.87
C ARG A 1 -46.34 22.75 -20.87
N THR A 2 -46.72 22.73 -19.60
CA THR A 2 -45.88 23.08 -18.47
C THR A 2 -45.21 21.81 -17.98
N VAL A 3 -43.88 21.83 -17.81
CA VAL A 3 -43.19 21.03 -16.79
C VAL A 3 -42.15 21.93 -16.16
N SER A 4 -42.44 22.34 -14.93
CA SER A 4 -41.52 22.87 -13.95
C SER A 4 -41.31 21.75 -12.93
N THR A 5 -40.07 21.39 -12.64
CA THR A 5 -39.59 20.81 -11.37
C THR A 5 -38.07 20.75 -11.45
N SER A 6 -37.35 21.62 -10.74
CA SER A 6 -36.84 21.38 -9.38
C SER A 6 -35.44 20.74 -9.43
N GLY A 7 -34.48 21.43 -8.83
CA GLY A 7 -33.07 21.19 -9.02
C GLY A 7 -32.54 19.87 -8.48
N PHE A 8 -31.31 19.57 -8.88
CA PHE A 8 -30.40 18.73 -8.12
C PHE A 8 -29.06 19.45 -8.05
N ARG A 9 -28.69 19.81 -6.82
CA ARG A 9 -27.31 20.16 -6.47
C ARG A 9 -26.50 18.90 -6.76
N TYR A 10 -25.63 18.94 -7.76
CA TYR A 10 -24.55 17.95 -7.82
C TYR A 10 -23.63 18.27 -6.66
N PHE A 11 -23.81 17.54 -5.56
CA PHE A 11 -22.73 17.31 -4.63
C PHE A 11 -21.60 16.73 -5.47
N ILE A 12 -20.52 17.48 -5.65
CA ILE A 12 -19.21 16.86 -5.86
C ILE A 12 -18.95 16.15 -4.54
N ALA A 13 -19.52 14.95 -4.39
CA ALA A 13 -18.94 13.99 -3.49
C ALA A 13 -17.49 13.90 -3.97
N ASN A 14 -16.56 14.28 -3.10
CA ASN A 14 -15.16 13.92 -3.26
C ASN A 14 -15.17 12.42 -3.52
N LEU A 15 -15.16 12.05 -4.80
CA LEU A 15 -15.04 10.68 -5.24
C LEU A 15 -13.60 10.35 -4.86
N HIS A 16 -13.44 9.89 -3.63
CA HIS A 16 -12.25 9.25 -3.15
C HIS A 16 -12.18 7.96 -3.95
N LEU A 17 -11.78 8.08 -5.23
CA LEU A 17 -11.45 6.95 -6.07
C LEU A 17 -10.45 6.15 -5.24
N PRO A 18 -10.68 4.85 -5.01
CA PRO A 18 -9.65 4.03 -4.42
C PRO A 18 -8.42 4.25 -5.29
N LEU A 19 -7.38 4.85 -4.71
CA LEU A 19 -6.11 5.01 -5.38
C LEU A 19 -5.62 3.58 -5.59
N ASP A 20 -5.78 3.07 -6.80
CA ASP A 20 -5.31 1.75 -7.20
C ASP A 20 -3.79 1.73 -7.09
N LEU A 21 -3.31 1.35 -5.91
CA LEU A 21 -1.90 1.34 -5.59
C LEU A 21 -1.33 -0.01 -6.01
N THR A 22 -0.37 0.00 -6.93
CA THR A 22 0.30 -1.22 -7.38
C THR A 22 1.62 -1.39 -6.66
N CYS A 23 1.77 -2.50 -5.95
CA CYS A 23 2.95 -2.83 -5.16
C CYS A 23 3.63 -4.08 -5.70
N VAL A 24 4.91 -4.26 -5.37
CA VAL A 24 5.56 -5.58 -5.52
C VAL A 24 5.09 -6.49 -4.41
N SER A 25 4.83 -7.76 -4.73
CA SER A 25 4.44 -8.77 -3.75
C SER A 25 5.32 -10.01 -3.82
N CYS A 26 5.95 -10.33 -2.69
CA CYS A 26 6.72 -11.55 -2.51
C CYS A 26 6.82 -11.90 -1.02
N ASN A 27 7.08 -13.17 -0.75
CA ASN A 27 7.25 -13.73 0.58
C ASN A 27 8.18 -14.95 0.48
N ASP A 28 9.47 -14.68 0.37
CA ASP A 28 10.49 -15.70 0.20
C ASP A 28 11.87 -15.16 0.61
N ASN A 29 12.90 -15.98 0.55
CA ASN A 29 14.27 -15.65 0.93
C ASN A 29 15.18 -15.39 -0.29
N SER A 30 14.59 -15.15 -1.47
CA SER A 30 15.36 -14.90 -2.69
C SER A 30 15.88 -13.47 -2.71
N THR A 31 17.04 -13.28 -3.35
CA THR A 31 17.59 -11.95 -3.64
C THR A 31 16.64 -11.11 -4.51
N VAL A 32 15.82 -11.75 -5.34
CA VAL A 32 14.82 -11.05 -6.16
C VAL A 32 13.75 -10.41 -5.28
N CYS A 33 13.29 -11.13 -4.24
CA CYS A 33 12.37 -10.58 -3.24
C CYS A 33 13.06 -9.57 -2.32
N GLU A 34 14.32 -9.80 -1.94
CA GLU A 34 15.13 -8.82 -1.22
C GLU A 34 15.28 -7.50 -1.99
N ASP A 35 15.51 -7.53 -3.30
CA ASP A 35 15.69 -6.32 -4.11
C ASP A 35 14.35 -5.70 -4.54
N GLY A 36 13.24 -6.45 -4.39
CA GLY A 36 11.95 -6.05 -4.96
C GLY A 36 11.97 -5.96 -6.49
N THR A 37 12.87 -6.70 -7.15
CA THR A 37 12.93 -6.82 -8.63
C THR A 37 11.94 -7.86 -9.16
N VAL A 38 11.09 -8.39 -8.28
CA VAL A 38 10.08 -9.40 -8.58
C VAL A 38 9.08 -8.88 -9.62
N THR A 39 8.79 -9.69 -10.64
CA THR A 39 7.81 -9.37 -11.69
C THR A 39 6.36 -9.45 -11.20
N ARG A 40 6.13 -10.09 -10.06
CA ARG A 40 4.82 -10.20 -9.41
C ARG A 40 4.40 -8.87 -8.78
N LYS A 41 3.49 -8.21 -9.49
CA LYS A 41 2.87 -6.95 -9.12
C LYS A 41 1.44 -7.20 -8.69
N VAL A 42 1.00 -6.53 -7.64
CA VAL A 42 -0.37 -6.63 -7.12
C VAL A 42 -0.97 -5.24 -7.08
N THR A 43 -2.18 -5.09 -7.63
CA THR A 43 -2.97 -3.87 -7.48
C THR A 43 -3.83 -4.02 -6.23
N CYS A 44 -3.70 -3.07 -5.32
CA CYS A 44 -4.32 -3.12 -4.02
C CYS A 44 -5.38 -2.03 -3.94
N GLY A 45 -6.63 -2.47 -3.89
CA GLY A 45 -7.79 -1.62 -3.67
C GLY A 45 -8.30 -1.80 -2.24
N SER A 46 -8.67 -0.69 -1.61
CA SER A 46 -9.40 -0.69 -0.34
C SER A 46 -10.28 0.55 -0.27
N SER A 47 -11.29 0.52 0.58
CA SER A 47 -12.06 1.70 0.98
C SER A 47 -11.25 2.66 1.85
N TYR A 48 -10.07 2.22 2.32
CA TYR A 48 -9.14 2.96 3.17
C TYR A 48 -7.86 3.30 2.41
N GLU A 49 -7.02 4.17 2.99
CA GLU A 49 -5.68 4.47 2.47
C GLU A 49 -4.87 3.16 2.37
N VAL A 50 -4.36 2.85 1.19
CA VAL A 50 -3.51 1.69 0.95
C VAL A 50 -2.06 2.13 0.87
N LEU A 51 -1.18 1.36 1.51
CA LEU A 51 0.27 1.56 1.51
C LEU A 51 0.94 0.32 0.92
N CYS A 52 1.98 0.52 0.12
CA CYS A 52 2.93 -0.54 -0.15
C CYS A 52 3.88 -0.65 1.05
N PHE A 53 4.31 -1.87 1.38
CA PHE A 53 5.32 -2.10 2.40
C PHE A 53 6.41 -3.05 1.90
N SER A 54 7.59 -2.91 2.49
CA SER A 54 8.69 -3.88 2.42
C SER A 54 9.29 -4.04 3.79
N LEU A 55 9.60 -5.27 4.19
CA LEU A 55 10.26 -5.54 5.46
C LEU A 55 11.05 -6.84 5.39
N ASP A 56 12.11 -6.90 6.17
CA ASP A 56 12.97 -8.07 6.28
C ASP A 56 12.63 -8.77 7.59
N MET A 57 12.40 -10.07 7.53
CA MET A 57 12.22 -10.93 8.68
C MET A 57 13.40 -11.92 8.74
N PRO A 58 13.64 -12.56 9.89
CA PRO A 58 14.70 -13.55 9.99
C PRO A 58 14.51 -14.67 8.96
N GLY A 59 15.41 -14.72 7.98
CA GLY A 59 15.40 -15.72 6.91
C GLY A 59 14.34 -15.54 5.82
N ARG A 60 13.67 -14.38 5.72
CA ARG A 60 12.69 -14.11 4.64
C ARG A 60 12.46 -12.61 4.41
N TYR A 61 12.10 -12.25 3.19
CA TYR A 61 11.71 -10.90 2.80
C TYR A 61 10.21 -10.87 2.52
N LEU A 62 9.55 -9.80 2.95
CA LEU A 62 8.12 -9.63 2.71
C LEU A 62 7.85 -8.27 2.07
N ARG A 63 7.18 -8.31 0.93
CA ARG A 63 6.72 -7.13 0.21
C ARG A 63 5.25 -7.30 -0.13
N GLY A 64 4.49 -6.23 -0.03
CA GLY A 64 3.09 -6.28 -0.39
C GLY A 64 2.40 -4.94 -0.16
N CYS A 65 1.10 -5.01 0.09
CA CYS A 65 0.29 -3.86 0.42
C CYS A 65 -0.51 -4.11 1.69
N ARG A 66 -0.84 -3.01 2.37
CA ARG A 66 -1.62 -2.99 3.59
C ARG A 66 -2.58 -1.82 3.55
N ALA A 67 -3.80 -2.03 4.05
CA ALA A 67 -4.70 -0.93 4.38
C ALA A 67 -4.25 -0.29 5.71
N LYS A 68 -4.13 1.03 5.73
CA LYS A 68 -3.78 1.79 6.93
C LYS A 68 -4.98 1.83 7.87
N GLU A 69 -4.94 1.00 8.90
CA GLU A 69 -5.97 0.91 9.92
C GLU A 69 -5.57 1.74 11.14
N GLY A 70 -5.94 3.02 11.13
CA GLY A 70 -5.66 3.95 12.23
C GLY A 70 -4.41 4.81 12.03
N PRO A 71 -3.88 5.42 13.11
CA PRO A 71 -2.77 6.37 13.01
C PRO A 71 -1.40 5.71 12.87
N SER A 72 -1.28 4.42 13.24
CA SER A 72 -0.01 3.69 13.27
C SER A 72 0.32 3.06 11.93
N THR A 73 1.60 2.97 11.62
CA THR A 73 2.10 2.28 10.42
C THR A 73 2.43 0.81 10.76
N LEU A 74 2.55 -0.06 9.75
CA LEU A 74 2.95 -1.46 9.94
C LEU A 74 4.31 -1.56 10.62
N CYS A 75 5.26 -0.73 10.22
CA CYS A 75 6.58 -0.72 10.81
C CYS A 75 6.52 -0.36 12.30
N GLN A 76 5.74 0.65 12.69
CA GLN A 76 5.55 1.03 14.09
C GLN A 76 4.89 -0.09 14.92
N GLU A 77 3.89 -0.77 14.35
CA GLU A 77 3.22 -1.90 14.99
C GLU A 77 4.14 -3.12 15.16
N LEU A 78 5.05 -3.34 14.22
CA LEU A 78 5.98 -4.46 14.25
C LEU A 78 7.19 -4.21 15.16
N GLU A 79 7.70 -2.97 15.17
CA GLU A 79 8.75 -2.50 16.07
C GLU A 79 8.28 -2.60 17.53
N SER A 80 7.06 -2.15 17.82
CA SER A 80 6.51 -2.24 19.19
C SER A 80 6.27 -3.67 19.67
N LYS A 81 6.16 -4.64 18.75
CA LYS A 81 5.98 -6.08 19.06
C LYS A 81 7.29 -6.86 19.13
N ASN A 82 8.44 -6.20 18.95
CA ASN A 82 9.78 -6.76 19.10
C ASN A 82 10.00 -8.05 18.29
N THR A 83 9.59 -7.96 17.03
CA THR A 83 9.86 -8.99 16.02
C THR A 83 11.24 -8.70 15.43
N GLY A 84 12.04 -9.72 15.07
CA GLY A 84 13.39 -9.55 14.49
C GLY A 84 13.37 -8.93 13.07
N ILE A 85 12.56 -7.90 12.89
CA ILE A 85 12.24 -7.25 11.65
C ILE A 85 13.19 -6.07 11.46
N SER A 86 13.74 -5.95 10.26
CA SER A 86 14.62 -4.86 9.84
C SER A 86 14.17 -4.30 8.51
N ASN A 87 14.72 -3.14 8.12
CA ASN A 87 14.46 -2.50 6.82
C ASN A 87 12.97 -2.35 6.47
N CYS A 88 12.14 -2.16 7.49
CA CYS A 88 10.72 -1.94 7.29
C CYS A 88 10.49 -0.55 6.69
N LYS A 89 9.79 -0.48 5.56
CA LYS A 89 9.44 0.75 4.83
C LYS A 89 8.00 0.67 4.37
N GLU A 90 7.33 1.81 4.37
CA GLU A 90 5.96 1.99 3.88
C GLU A 90 5.87 3.23 3.01
N CYS A 91 5.02 3.19 1.98
CA CYS A 91 4.93 4.26 0.99
C CYS A 91 3.63 4.18 0.17
N THR A 92 3.23 5.30 -0.43
CA THR A 92 1.92 5.50 -1.11
C THR A 92 2.01 5.57 -2.63
N THR A 93 3.18 5.28 -3.23
CA THR A 93 3.37 5.38 -4.69
C THR A 93 3.56 4.01 -5.34
N ASN A 94 3.19 3.88 -6.61
CA ASN A 94 3.33 2.61 -7.32
C ASN A 94 4.79 2.10 -7.29
N PHE A 95 4.95 0.82 -6.95
CA PHE A 95 6.24 0.13 -6.87
C PHE A 95 7.25 0.77 -5.90
N CYS A 96 6.78 1.56 -4.95
CA CYS A 96 7.66 2.23 -3.99
C CYS A 96 8.30 1.27 -2.99
N ASN A 97 7.72 0.08 -2.84
CA ASN A 97 8.30 -1.03 -2.07
C ASN A 97 9.26 -1.87 -2.91
N THR A 98 10.01 -1.26 -3.82
CA THR A 98 11.16 -1.85 -4.49
C THR A 98 12.44 -1.25 -3.91
N PHE A 99 13.56 -1.98 -3.92
CA PHE A 99 14.82 -1.46 -3.39
C PHE A 99 15.30 -0.20 -4.13
N ASN A 100 14.91 -0.04 -5.40
CA ASN A 100 15.28 1.06 -6.29
C ASN A 100 14.32 2.25 -6.28
N TYR A 101 13.31 2.30 -5.41
CA TYR A 101 12.50 3.51 -5.30
C TYR A 101 13.33 4.58 -4.58
N ALA A 102 13.62 5.65 -5.31
CA ALA A 102 14.62 6.66 -5.00
C ALA A 102 14.59 7.14 -3.54
N THR A 103 15.77 7.14 -2.91
CA THR A 103 16.17 8.03 -1.81
C THR A 103 15.69 9.47 -2.01
#